data_AF-A0AA37RRA4-F1
#
_entry.id   AF-A0AA37RRA4-F1
#
_cell.length_a   1.000
_cell.length_b   1.000
_cell.length_c   1.000
_cell.angle_alpha   90.00
_cell.angle_beta   90.00
_cell.angle_gamma   90.00
#
_symmetry.space_group_name_H-M   'P 1'
#
loop_
_entity.id
_entity.type
_entity.pdbx_description
1 polymer ?
#
loop_
_entity_poly.entity_id
_entity_poly.type
_entity_poly.pdbx_seq_one_letter_code
_entity_poly.pdbx_strand_id
1 'polypeptide(L)'
;MQFDELKSVLDTDNENELILLSPNWKVSQFPNTESGHWLSKEQFHEVFSVIGKCQSDVNVFAFETFERVYKATGSTKRLNSEFNLNWTSFNNFQRSTDILCFYLVPQNLSWVFYGNRDYCLFAKGN
;
A
#
# COMPACT_ATOMS: atom_id res chain seq x y z
N MET A 1 -0.20 -13.56 1.98
CA MET A 1 1.01 -13.07 2.68
C MET A 1 0.62 -12.65 4.09
N GLN A 2 1.51 -12.83 5.07
CA GLN A 2 1.33 -12.36 6.45
C GLN A 2 2.03 -11.01 6.65
N PHE A 3 1.50 -10.18 7.56
CA PHE A 3 2.06 -8.87 7.87
C PHE A 3 3.55 -8.94 8.28
N ASP A 4 3.93 -9.92 9.09
CA ASP A 4 5.31 -10.05 9.58
C ASP A 4 6.33 -10.28 8.46
N GLU A 5 5.91 -10.72 7.27
CA GLU A 5 6.79 -10.85 6.12
C GLU A 5 7.30 -9.47 5.64
N LEU A 6 6.57 -8.37 5.89
CA LEU A 6 7.00 -7.01 5.57
C LEU A 6 8.29 -6.61 6.31
N LYS A 7 8.52 -7.14 7.51
CA LYS A 7 9.70 -6.85 8.34
C LYS A 7 11.01 -7.30 7.72
N SER A 8 10.95 -8.07 6.63
CA SER A 8 12.14 -8.44 5.85
C SER A 8 12.65 -7.31 4.95
N VAL A 9 11.81 -6.33 4.61
CA VAL A 9 12.17 -5.21 3.71
C VAL A 9 11.85 -3.83 4.29
N LEU A 10 10.97 -3.75 5.30
CA LEU A 10 10.51 -2.52 5.95
C LEU A 10 10.81 -2.51 7.45
N ASP A 11 11.11 -1.32 7.97
CA ASP A 11 10.93 -1.04 9.39
C ASP A 11 9.45 -0.72 9.62
N THR A 12 8.72 -1.68 10.18
CA THR A 12 7.28 -1.57 10.45
C THR A 12 6.95 -0.89 11.77
N ASP A 13 7.96 -0.53 12.57
CA ASP A 13 7.75 0.10 13.88
C ASP A 13 7.53 1.61 13.74
N ASN A 14 7.89 2.20 12.59
CA ASN A 14 7.57 3.59 12.24
C ASN A 14 6.36 3.65 11.30
N GLU A 15 5.21 4.05 11.86
CA GLU A 15 3.93 4.09 11.13
C GLU A 15 3.73 5.34 10.26
N ASN A 16 4.59 6.35 10.39
CA ASN A 16 4.42 7.64 9.72
C ASN A 16 5.15 7.72 8.37
N GLU A 17 6.19 6.89 8.17
CA GLU A 17 7.06 6.95 7.01
C GLU A 17 7.39 5.56 6.47
N LEU A 18 7.61 5.49 5.16
CA LEU A 18 8.16 4.31 4.52
C LEU A 18 9.67 4.23 4.80
N ILE A 19 10.07 3.38 5.74
CA ILE A 19 11.48 3.11 6.03
C ILE A 19 11.87 1.75 5.45
N LEU A 20 12.74 1.76 4.44
CA LEU A 20 13.26 0.56 3.78
C LEU A 20 14.54 0.11 4.48
N LEU A 21 14.66 -1.19 4.75
CA LEU A 21 15.83 -1.76 5.44
C LEU A 21 17.09 -1.81 4.56
N SER A 22 16.94 -1.69 3.24
CA SER A 22 18.03 -1.69 2.27
C SER A 22 18.02 -0.40 1.46
N PRO A 23 19.18 0.25 1.27
CA PRO A 23 19.27 1.50 0.50
C PRO A 23 19.12 1.31 -1.02
N ASN A 24 19.03 0.06 -1.50
CA ASN A 24 19.05 -0.24 -2.95
C ASN A 24 17.71 -0.04 -3.66
N TRP A 25 16.72 0.50 -2.97
CA TRP A 25 15.38 0.70 -3.51
C TRP A 25 15.26 2.07 -4.16
N LYS A 26 14.64 2.11 -5.33
CA LYS A 26 14.29 3.38 -5.98
C LYS A 26 12.92 3.84 -5.48
N VAL A 27 12.87 5.00 -4.86
CA VAL A 27 11.64 5.60 -4.31
C VAL A 27 11.17 6.76 -5.17
N SER A 28 9.87 6.78 -5.46
CA SER A 28 9.16 7.87 -6.14
C SER A 28 8.01 8.35 -5.26
N GLN A 29 7.82 9.66 -5.14
CA GLN A 29 6.74 10.26 -4.36
C GLN A 29 5.67 10.87 -5.28
N PHE A 30 4.41 10.70 -4.91
CA PHE A 30 3.24 11.20 -5.63
C PHE A 30 2.32 11.95 -4.66
N PRO A 31 1.76 13.10 -5.04
CA PRO A 31 0.76 13.78 -4.23
C PRO A 31 -0.57 13.02 -4.27
N ASN A 32 -1.30 13.06 -3.16
CA ASN A 32 -2.68 12.56 -3.12
C ASN A 32 -3.58 13.40 -4.03
N THR A 33 -4.57 12.78 -4.66
CA THR A 33 -5.39 13.46 -5.67
C THR A 33 -6.58 14.22 -5.11
N GLU A 34 -7.27 13.65 -4.12
CA GLU A 34 -8.53 14.19 -3.63
C GLU A 34 -8.71 13.87 -2.15
N SER A 35 -9.56 14.64 -1.48
CA SER A 35 -9.96 14.35 -0.09
C SER A 35 -10.63 12.97 -0.04
N GLY A 36 -9.92 11.99 0.53
CA GLY A 36 -10.39 10.61 0.68
C GLY A 36 -9.91 9.62 -0.38
N HIS A 37 -9.09 10.01 -1.36
CA HIS A 37 -8.51 9.11 -2.35
C HIS A 37 -6.99 9.32 -2.51
N TRP A 38 -6.24 8.22 -2.57
CA TRP A 38 -4.79 8.26 -2.75
C TRP A 38 -4.40 8.53 -4.20
N LEU A 39 -4.98 7.77 -5.13
CA LEU A 39 -4.64 7.87 -6.55
C LEU A 39 -5.89 8.05 -7.41
N SER A 40 -5.77 8.92 -8.42
CA SER A 40 -6.68 8.91 -9.57
C SER A 40 -6.38 7.70 -10.46
N LYS A 41 -7.24 7.48 -11.46
CA LYS A 41 -7.04 6.40 -12.42
C LYS A 41 -5.75 6.60 -13.22
N GLU A 42 -5.47 7.83 -13.63
CA GLU A 42 -4.30 8.21 -14.42
C GLU A 42 -3.02 7.98 -13.62
N GLN A 43 -2.98 8.45 -12.37
CA GLN A 43 -1.84 8.23 -11.48
C GLN A 43 -1.65 6.75 -11.15
N PHE A 44 -2.74 6.01 -10.91
CA PHE A 44 -2.65 4.55 -10.73
C PHE A 44 -1.92 3.89 -11.90
N HIS A 45 -2.29 4.25 -13.13
CA HIS A 45 -1.61 3.73 -14.31
C HIS A 45 -0.17 4.21 -14.43
N GLU A 46 0.14 5.45 -14.05
CA GLU A 46 1.50 5.98 -14.03
C GLU A 46 2.39 5.23 -13.03
N VAL A 47 1.96 5.18 -11.76
CA VAL A 47 2.67 4.52 -10.65
C VAL A 47 2.95 3.06 -10.96
N PHE A 48 1.92 2.32 -11.40
CA PHE A 48 2.02 0.88 -11.65
C PHE A 48 2.39 0.55 -13.11
N SER A 49 2.75 1.52 -13.96
CA SER A 49 3.29 1.22 -15.29
C SER A 49 4.67 0.55 -15.22
N VAL A 50 5.45 0.88 -14.18
CA VAL A 50 6.85 0.44 -14.01
C VAL A 50 7.00 -1.01 -13.57
N ILE A 51 5.91 -1.65 -13.13
CA ILE A 51 5.86 -3.08 -12.80
C ILE A 51 5.57 -3.95 -14.04
N GLY A 52 5.32 -3.31 -15.20
CA GLY A 52 5.24 -3.95 -16.52
C GLY A 52 3.83 -4.32 -16.96
N LYS A 53 3.58 -4.25 -18.28
CA LYS A 53 2.27 -4.51 -18.92
C LYS A 53 1.73 -5.95 -18.79
N CYS A 54 2.53 -6.91 -18.31
CA CYS A 54 2.10 -8.30 -18.07
C CYS A 54 1.58 -8.57 -16.65
N GLN A 55 1.50 -7.54 -15.78
CA GLN A 55 1.13 -7.69 -14.36
C GLN A 55 -0.22 -7.05 -13.98
N SER A 56 -1.06 -6.70 -14.95
CA SER A 56 -2.48 -6.50 -14.65
C SER A 56 -3.05 -7.81 -14.07
N ASP A 57 -3.61 -7.75 -12.86
CA ASP A 57 -4.04 -8.90 -12.04
C ASP A 57 -2.97 -9.63 -11.23
N VAL A 58 -1.83 -8.98 -10.92
CA VAL A 58 -0.99 -9.46 -9.82
C VAL A 58 -1.77 -9.38 -8.52
N ASN A 59 -1.78 -10.48 -7.77
CA ASN A 59 -2.35 -10.51 -6.44
C ASN A 59 -1.49 -9.68 -5.48
N VAL A 60 -2.12 -8.72 -4.81
CA VAL A 60 -1.47 -7.78 -3.90
C VAL A 60 -2.13 -7.81 -2.53
N PHE A 61 -1.33 -7.49 -1.52
CA PHE A 61 -1.71 -7.51 -0.13
C PHE A 61 -1.58 -6.11 0.46
N ALA A 62 -2.63 -5.66 1.13
CA ALA A 62 -2.71 -4.36 1.78
C ALA A 62 -2.73 -4.51 3.30
N PHE A 63 -1.85 -3.78 3.97
CA PHE A 63 -1.64 -3.85 5.42
C PHE A 63 -1.56 -2.49 6.09
N GLU A 64 -2.00 -2.43 7.35
CA GLU A 64 -1.69 -1.36 8.32
C GLU A 64 -0.70 -1.90 9.34
N THR A 65 0.19 -1.05 9.86
CA THR A 65 1.12 -1.43 10.94
C THR A 65 0.42 -1.49 12.30
N PHE A 66 -0.63 -0.68 12.49
CA PHE A 66 -1.40 -0.64 13.72
C PHE A 66 -2.67 -1.51 13.63
N GLU A 67 -3.28 -1.74 14.79
CA GLU A 67 -4.59 -2.36 14.89
C GLU A 67 -5.65 -1.32 15.21
N ARG A 68 -6.81 -1.41 14.57
CA ARG A 68 -7.95 -0.54 14.84
C ARG A 68 -8.81 -1.14 15.93
N VAL A 69 -9.08 -0.35 16.97
CA VAL A 69 -10.08 -0.69 17.99
C VAL A 69 -11.39 0.00 17.66
N TYR A 70 -12.39 -0.77 17.23
CA TYR A 70 -13.72 -0.27 16.90
C TYR A 70 -14.53 -0.07 18.18
N LYS A 71 -14.67 1.18 18.64
CA LYS A 71 -15.37 1.50 19.90
C LYS A 71 -16.78 0.93 20.01
N ALA A 72 -17.51 0.87 18.89
CA ALA A 72 -18.89 0.39 18.87
C ALA A 72 -19.00 -1.13 19.14
N THR A 73 -17.99 -1.91 18.73
CA THR A 73 -18.03 -3.39 18.84
C THR A 73 -16.98 -3.95 19.80
N GLY A 74 -16.01 -3.14 20.23
CA GLY A 74 -14.82 -3.58 20.97
C GLY A 74 -13.85 -4.43 20.14
N SER A 75 -14.13 -4.63 18.84
CA SER A 75 -13.31 -5.46 17.98
C SER A 75 -11.99 -4.77 17.66
N THR A 76 -10.92 -5.55 17.73
CA THR A 76 -9.59 -5.12 17.26
C THR A 76 -9.32 -5.78 15.91
N LYS A 77 -9.00 -4.98 14.89
CA LYS A 77 -8.75 -5.47 13.54
C LYS A 77 -7.58 -4.71 12.92
N ARG A 78 -6.57 -5.43 12.45
CA ARG A 78 -5.55 -4.91 11.53
C ARG A 78 -6.07 -4.99 10.10
N LEU A 79 -5.79 -3.98 9.27
CA LEU A 79 -6.02 -4.10 7.84
C LEU A 79 -5.17 -5.28 7.31
N ASN A 80 -5.86 -6.23 6.68
CA ASN A 80 -5.25 -7.33 5.95
C ASN A 80 -6.22 -7.65 4.80
N SER A 81 -6.01 -6.98 3.68
CA SER A 81 -6.85 -7.10 2.49
C SER A 81 -6.02 -7.65 1.34
N GLU A 82 -6.66 -8.45 0.49
CA GLU A 82 -6.03 -9.07 -0.67
C GLU A 82 -6.91 -8.82 -1.89
N PHE A 83 -6.31 -8.41 -3.00
CA PHE A 83 -7.02 -8.18 -4.25
C PHE A 83 -6.09 -8.23 -5.46
N ASN A 84 -6.67 -8.42 -6.65
CA ASN A 84 -5.94 -8.31 -7.90
C ASN A 84 -5.67 -6.84 -8.23
N LEU A 85 -4.42 -6.51 -8.55
CA LEU A 85 -4.02 -5.15 -8.86
C LEU A 85 -4.55 -4.72 -10.24
N ASN A 86 -5.73 -4.11 -10.21
CA ASN A 86 -6.34 -3.39 -11.31
C ASN A 86 -7.08 -2.17 -10.74
N TRP A 87 -7.37 -1.19 -11.61
CA TRP A 87 -7.99 0.07 -11.18
C TRP A 87 -9.30 -0.16 -10.43
N THR A 88 -10.16 -1.06 -10.90
CA THR A 88 -11.47 -1.30 -10.29
C THR A 88 -11.31 -1.79 -8.84
N SER A 89 -10.43 -2.76 -8.61
CA SER A 89 -10.20 -3.34 -7.28
C SER A 89 -9.53 -2.33 -6.34
N PHE A 90 -8.51 -1.62 -6.83
CA PHE A 90 -7.85 -0.57 -6.05
C PHE A 90 -8.80 0.59 -5.71
N ASN A 91 -9.61 1.03 -6.67
CA ASN A 91 -10.57 2.10 -6.45
C ASN A 91 -11.65 1.71 -5.43
N ASN A 92 -12.10 0.46 -5.44
CA ASN A 92 -12.99 -0.06 -4.41
C ASN A 92 -12.31 -0.12 -3.03
N PHE A 93 -11.05 -0.58 -2.99
CA PHE A 93 -10.25 -0.62 -1.76
C PHE A 93 -10.09 0.78 -1.13
N GLN A 94 -9.66 1.78 -1.89
CA GLN A 94 -9.45 3.13 -1.35
C GLN A 94 -10.74 3.82 -0.90
N ARG A 95 -11.90 3.45 -1.47
CA ARG A 95 -13.21 4.01 -1.12
C ARG A 95 -13.92 3.32 0.03
N SER A 96 -13.59 2.05 0.29
CA SER A 96 -14.35 1.20 1.21
C SER A 96 -13.90 1.27 2.66
N THR A 97 -12.87 2.07 2.96
CA THR A 97 -12.16 1.97 4.23
C THR A 97 -11.78 3.33 4.80
N ASP A 98 -11.81 3.44 6.14
CA ASP A 98 -11.27 4.59 6.86
C ASP A 98 -9.74 4.51 7.00
N ILE A 99 -9.02 3.96 6.01
CA ILE A 99 -7.57 3.71 6.08
C ILE A 99 -6.82 5.02 6.33
N LEU A 100 -5.90 5.02 7.30
CA LEU A 100 -5.08 6.20 7.64
C LEU A 100 -3.77 6.19 6.89
N CYS A 101 -3.13 5.03 6.88
CA CYS A 101 -1.98 4.72 6.05
C CYS A 101 -2.03 3.24 5.67
N PHE A 102 -1.36 2.83 4.61
CA PHE A 102 -1.25 1.42 4.26
C PHE A 102 0.00 1.13 3.46
N TYR A 103 0.41 -0.13 3.53
CA TYR A 103 1.38 -0.74 2.62
C TYR A 103 0.62 -1.63 1.66
N LEU A 104 0.94 -1.55 0.38
CA LEU A 104 0.46 -2.45 -0.67
C LEU A 104 1.68 -3.10 -1.32
N VAL A 105 1.68 -4.43 -1.34
CA VAL A 105 2.85 -5.21 -1.77
C VAL A 105 2.44 -6.43 -2.61
N PRO A 106 3.28 -6.89 -3.55
CA PRO A 106 3.16 -8.20 -4.15
C PRO A 106 3.72 -9.27 -3.20
N GLN A 107 3.34 -10.53 -3.40
CA GLN A 107 3.83 -11.64 -2.57
C GLN A 107 5.36 -11.76 -2.50
N ASN A 108 6.06 -11.40 -3.58
CA ASN A 108 7.51 -11.51 -3.67
C ASN A 108 8.27 -10.29 -3.12
N LEU A 109 7.57 -9.28 -2.59
CA LEU A 109 8.15 -8.03 -2.09
C LEU A 109 9.06 -7.31 -3.08
N SER A 110 8.81 -7.45 -4.39
CA SER A 110 9.60 -6.76 -5.42
C SER A 110 9.36 -5.24 -5.47
N TRP A 111 8.26 -4.77 -4.89
CA TRP A 111 7.95 -3.35 -4.74
C TRP A 111 7.04 -3.13 -3.53
N VAL A 112 6.97 -1.89 -3.05
CA VAL A 112 6.11 -1.44 -1.95
C VAL A 112 5.46 -0.13 -2.37
N PHE A 113 4.15 -0.06 -2.30
CA PHE A 113 3.41 1.19 -2.36
C PHE A 113 2.95 1.54 -0.95
N TYR A 114 3.29 2.73 -0.49
CA TYR A 114 2.85 3.28 0.79
C TYR A 114 1.95 4.49 0.51
N GLY A 115 0.78 4.53 1.12
CA GLY A 115 -0.12 5.68 1.05
C GLY A 115 -0.49 6.15 2.45
N ASN A 116 -0.47 7.46 2.69
CA ASN A 116 -1.02 8.07 3.90
C ASN A 116 -1.88 9.30 3.53
N ARG A 117 -2.32 10.09 4.51
CA ARG A 117 -3.19 11.27 4.26
C ARG A 117 -2.52 12.40 3.47
N ASP A 118 -1.20 12.46 3.47
CA ASP A 118 -0.45 13.58 2.91
C ASP A 118 0.13 13.24 1.53
N TYR A 119 0.61 12.02 1.34
CA TYR A 119 1.29 11.60 0.13
C TYR A 119 1.25 10.08 -0.09
N CYS A 120 1.69 9.69 -1.29
CA CYS A 120 1.98 8.31 -1.66
C CYS A 120 3.46 8.16 -2.02
N LEU A 121 4.04 7.01 -1.67
CA LEU A 121 5.38 6.58 -2.06
C LEU A 121 5.30 5.25 -2.80
N PHE A 122 6.07 5.12 -3.87
CA PHE A 122 6.30 3.86 -4.56
C PHE A 122 7.79 3.54 -4.52
N ALA A 123 8.14 2.44 -3.86
CA ALA A 123 9.49 1.94 -3.77
C ALA A 123 9.60 0.64 -4.58
N LYS A 124 10.61 0.54 -5.43
CA LYS A 124 10.90 -0.67 -6.20
C LYS A 124 12.29 -1.21 -5.84
N GLY A 125 12.36 -2.49 -5.49
CA GLY A 125 13.62 -3.18 -5.31
C GLY A 125 14.34 -3.36 -6.65
N ASN A 126 15.67 -3.30 -6.63
CA ASN A 126 16.51 -3.63 -7.79
C ASN A 126 16.53 -5.13 -8.07
#